data_AF-A0A2W5RWI2-F1
#
_entry.id   AF-A0A2W5RWI2-F1
#
_cell.length_a   1.000
_cell.length_b   1.000
_cell.length_c   1.000
_cell.angle_alpha   90.00
_cell.angle_beta   90.00
_cell.angle_gamma   90.00
#
_symmetry.space_group_name_H-M   'P 1'
#
loop_
_entity.id
_entity.type
_entity.pdbx_description
1 polymer ?
#
loop_
_entity_poly.entity_id
_entity_poly.type
_entity_poly.pdbx_seq_one_letter_code
_entity_poly.pdbx_strand_id
1 'polypeptide(L)'
;MSMLSICALVAGAQRRVAWVSLMPEGDVSVGLCDRALAVRDFEAQSFVWSAFNRREVAWVVPHEPHAMVAISQPHITFHPARVVNGIESGEWFHVRGNKGKPMYEAIAPMELAVDQQGIVPWVRFISKPVSGLTEAKGLRSGPMTRVICVPFDDATRSIGVSVDFVGPGVTDPFPGAMLTEFLDHTKYRLRVALSQLPGQVATLGWIRQN
;
A
#
# COMPACT_ATOMS: atom_id res chain seq x y z
N MET A 1 14.91 11.11 -1.31
CA MET A 1 13.94 10.00 -1.29
C MET A 1 14.00 9.37 0.09
N SER A 2 12.92 9.46 0.87
CA SER A 2 12.80 8.72 2.13
C SER A 2 12.03 7.42 1.91
N MET A 3 12.32 6.42 2.73
CA MET A 3 11.68 5.11 2.64
C MET A 3 11.38 4.60 4.04
N LEU A 4 10.14 4.14 4.25
CA LEU A 4 9.76 3.33 5.39
C LEU A 4 9.80 1.86 4.98
N SER A 5 10.73 1.09 5.53
CA SER A 5 10.78 -0.36 5.40
C SER A 5 10.00 -1.01 6.54
N ILE A 6 9.10 -1.92 6.21
CA ILE A 6 8.23 -2.60 7.15
C ILE A 6 8.65 -4.06 7.30
N CYS A 7 8.93 -4.46 8.53
CA CYS A 7 9.39 -5.79 8.90
C CYS A 7 8.51 -6.41 9.98
N ALA A 8 8.48 -7.74 10.02
CA ALA A 8 7.99 -8.53 11.13
C ALA A 8 9.18 -9.06 11.94
N LEU A 9 9.08 -9.10 13.26
CA LEU A 9 10.06 -9.73 14.14
C LEU A 9 9.47 -11.00 14.74
N VAL A 10 10.01 -12.16 14.37
CA VAL A 10 9.58 -13.48 14.86
C VAL A 10 10.79 -14.25 15.34
N ALA A 11 10.77 -14.73 16.59
CA ALA A 11 11.85 -15.50 17.19
C ALA A 11 13.25 -14.86 17.01
N GLY A 12 13.33 -13.53 17.12
CA GLY A 12 14.57 -12.76 16.93
C GLY A 12 14.98 -12.48 15.48
N ALA A 13 14.29 -13.05 14.48
CA ALA A 13 14.58 -12.83 13.07
C ALA A 13 13.67 -11.75 12.45
N GLN A 14 14.25 -10.85 11.66
CA GLN A 14 13.51 -9.83 10.90
C GLN A 14 13.09 -10.38 9.53
N ARG A 15 11.80 -10.24 9.19
CA ARG A 15 11.21 -10.67 7.92
C ARG A 15 10.65 -9.46 7.18
N ARG A 16 10.98 -9.28 5.90
CA ARG A 16 10.50 -8.13 5.12
C ARG A 16 9.05 -8.32 4.71
N VAL A 17 8.24 -7.28 4.93
CA VAL A 17 6.81 -7.31 4.66
C VAL A 17 6.48 -6.41 3.47
N ALA A 18 6.73 -5.11 3.64
CA ALA A 18 6.33 -4.06 2.71
C ALA A 18 7.26 -2.86 2.83
N TRP A 19 7.04 -1.87 1.97
CA TRP A 19 7.72 -0.59 2.01
C TRP A 19 6.81 0.53 1.55
N VAL A 20 7.07 1.74 2.05
CA VAL A 20 6.49 3.01 1.59
C VAL A 20 7.66 3.91 1.18
N SER A 21 7.68 4.38 -0.07
CA SER A 21 8.68 5.31 -0.58
C SER A 21 8.05 6.65 -0.87
N LEU A 22 8.72 7.70 -0.41
CA LEU A 22 8.33 9.10 -0.57
C LEU A 22 9.39 9.80 -1.44
N MET A 23 9.01 10.11 -2.67
CA MET A 23 9.91 10.71 -3.66
C MET A 23 9.95 12.24 -3.51
N PRO A 24 11.08 12.91 -3.76
CA PRO A 24 11.19 14.36 -3.60
C PRO A 24 10.11 15.19 -4.31
N GLU A 25 9.61 14.68 -5.44
CA GLU A 25 8.61 15.33 -6.30
C GLU A 25 7.16 15.08 -5.84
N GLY A 26 6.97 14.44 -4.67
CA GLY A 26 5.66 14.18 -4.08
C GLY A 26 5.05 12.82 -4.41
N ASP A 27 5.71 12.01 -5.26
CA ASP A 27 5.20 10.67 -5.56
C ASP A 27 5.29 9.77 -4.32
N VAL A 28 4.22 9.00 -4.11
CA VAL A 28 4.15 8.02 -3.02
C VAL A 28 4.04 6.64 -3.63
N SER A 29 4.96 5.74 -3.30
CA SER A 29 4.91 4.35 -3.75
C SER A 29 4.81 3.40 -2.58
N VAL A 30 3.93 2.41 -2.66
CA VAL A 30 3.78 1.38 -1.64
C VAL A 30 3.84 0.01 -2.29
N GLY A 31 4.61 -0.91 -1.73
CA GLY A 31 4.73 -2.25 -2.30
C GLY A 31 4.97 -3.34 -1.27
N LEU A 32 4.63 -4.57 -1.66
CA LEU A 32 5.00 -5.76 -0.90
C LEU A 32 6.41 -6.21 -1.27
N CYS A 33 7.14 -6.77 -0.30
CA CYS A 33 8.47 -7.33 -0.53
C CYS A 33 8.42 -8.73 -1.16
N ASP A 34 7.24 -9.35 -1.23
CA ASP A 34 7.02 -10.66 -1.81
C ASP A 34 6.12 -10.61 -3.05
N ARG A 35 5.95 -11.75 -3.72
CA ARG A 35 4.93 -11.93 -4.75
C ARG A 35 3.55 -11.82 -4.10
N ALA A 36 2.61 -11.17 -4.79
CA ALA A 36 1.20 -11.19 -4.39
C ALA A 36 0.34 -11.67 -5.54
N LEU A 37 -0.85 -12.17 -5.20
CA LEU A 37 -1.89 -12.52 -6.14
C LEU A 37 -2.80 -11.30 -6.34
N ALA A 38 -3.13 -11.03 -7.60
CA ALA A 38 -4.13 -10.05 -8.00
C ALA A 38 -5.23 -10.74 -8.83
N VAL A 39 -6.47 -10.28 -8.70
CA VAL A 39 -7.63 -10.78 -9.45
C VAL A 39 -7.37 -10.73 -10.98
N ARG A 40 -7.87 -11.67 -11.79
CA ARG A 40 -7.64 -11.62 -13.26
C ARG A 40 -8.37 -10.47 -13.96
N ASP A 41 -9.52 -10.06 -13.46
CA ASP A 41 -10.41 -9.06 -14.08
C ASP A 41 -9.88 -7.60 -13.98
N PHE A 42 -8.57 -7.39 -14.14
CA PHE A 42 -7.95 -6.08 -14.42
C PHE A 42 -8.23 -5.58 -15.85
N GLU A 43 -9.40 -5.89 -16.41
CA GLU A 43 -9.69 -5.57 -17.81
C GLU A 43 -10.09 -4.10 -18.04
N ALA A 44 -10.31 -3.32 -16.97
CA ALA A 44 -10.47 -1.87 -17.07
C ALA A 44 -9.13 -1.15 -16.85
N GLN A 45 -8.51 -0.71 -17.96
CA GLN A 45 -7.16 -0.11 -17.96
C GLN A 45 -7.11 1.36 -17.51
N SER A 46 -8.25 2.06 -17.42
CA SER A 46 -8.30 3.48 -17.05
C SER A 46 -9.66 3.86 -16.46
N PHE A 47 -9.70 4.56 -15.32
CA PHE A 47 -10.93 5.15 -14.78
C PHE A 47 -10.72 6.40 -13.91
N VAL A 48 -11.82 7.09 -13.57
CA VAL A 48 -11.83 8.20 -12.60
C VAL A 48 -12.19 7.68 -11.21
N TRP A 49 -11.25 7.77 -10.27
CA TRP A 49 -11.49 7.45 -8.87
C TRP A 49 -12.23 8.62 -8.22
N SER A 50 -13.52 8.46 -7.94
CA SER A 50 -14.37 9.53 -7.40
C SER A 50 -14.85 9.19 -5.98
N ALA A 51 -15.32 10.22 -5.25
CA ALA A 51 -16.00 10.05 -3.96
C ALA A 51 -17.27 9.17 -4.06
N PHE A 52 -17.90 9.13 -5.24
CA PHE A 52 -19.19 8.46 -5.47
C PHE A 52 -19.07 6.96 -5.77
N ASN A 53 -17.88 6.49 -6.17
CA ASN A 53 -17.66 5.10 -6.54
C ASN A 53 -16.71 4.38 -5.55
N ARG A 54 -16.71 4.76 -4.27
CA ARG A 54 -15.92 4.08 -3.22
C ARG A 54 -16.73 2.93 -2.64
N ARG A 55 -16.53 1.70 -3.12
CA ARG A 55 -16.97 0.51 -2.40
C ARG A 55 -15.90 0.11 -1.38
N GLU A 56 -16.35 -0.31 -0.21
CA GLU A 56 -15.58 -0.72 0.97
C GLU A 56 -14.23 -1.38 0.63
N VAL A 57 -13.12 -0.84 1.16
CA VAL A 57 -11.80 -1.47 1.00
C VAL A 57 -11.72 -2.64 1.98
N ALA A 58 -12.14 -3.82 1.52
CA ALA A 58 -12.10 -5.04 2.31
C ALA A 58 -10.85 -5.87 2.01
N TRP A 59 -10.39 -6.59 3.02
CA TRP A 59 -9.45 -7.69 2.87
C TRP A 59 -10.15 -8.85 2.15
N VAL A 60 -10.31 -8.78 0.83
CA VAL A 60 -10.99 -9.84 0.09
C VAL A 60 -10.03 -11.02 -0.04
N VAL A 61 -10.39 -12.13 0.61
CA VAL A 61 -9.85 -13.47 0.31
C VAL A 61 -10.68 -14.01 -0.85
N PRO A 62 -10.15 -14.08 -2.07
CA PRO A 62 -10.90 -14.69 -3.15
C PRO A 62 -11.02 -16.19 -2.88
N HIS A 63 -12.26 -16.69 -2.89
CA HIS A 63 -12.59 -18.10 -2.75
C HIS A 63 -11.96 -18.99 -3.87
N GLU A 64 -11.42 -18.38 -4.93
CA GLU A 64 -10.81 -19.08 -6.07
C GLU A 64 -9.40 -18.56 -6.39
N PRO A 65 -8.34 -19.11 -5.77
CA PRO A 65 -6.96 -18.69 -6.04
C PRO A 65 -6.49 -18.90 -7.48
N HIS A 66 -7.10 -19.86 -8.20
CA HIS A 66 -6.79 -20.15 -9.60
C HIS A 66 -7.27 -19.05 -10.56
N ALA A 67 -8.18 -18.17 -10.13
CA ALA A 67 -8.64 -17.01 -10.88
C ALA A 67 -7.69 -15.79 -10.72
N MET A 68 -6.59 -15.92 -9.98
CA MET A 68 -5.64 -14.83 -9.74
C MET A 68 -4.34 -14.97 -10.53
N VAL A 69 -3.70 -13.85 -10.85
CA VAL A 69 -2.36 -13.79 -11.47
C VAL A 69 -1.33 -13.42 -10.41
N ALA A 70 -0.22 -14.16 -10.40
CA ALA A 70 0.93 -13.82 -9.57
C ALA A 70 1.67 -12.60 -10.14
N ILE A 71 1.83 -11.59 -9.30
CA ILE A 71 2.61 -10.40 -9.58
C ILE A 71 3.89 -10.49 -8.75
N SER A 72 5.05 -10.42 -9.40
CA SER A 72 6.32 -10.23 -8.69
C SER A 72 6.47 -8.76 -8.27
N GLN A 73 6.66 -8.52 -6.97
CA GLN A 73 6.90 -7.19 -6.39
C GLN A 73 5.83 -6.15 -6.76
N PRO A 74 4.55 -6.41 -6.44
CA PRO A 74 3.49 -5.47 -6.73
C PRO A 74 3.73 -4.18 -5.95
N HIS A 75 3.65 -3.06 -6.64
CA HIS A 75 3.61 -1.75 -6.02
C HIS A 75 2.61 -0.86 -6.73
N ILE A 76 2.02 0.03 -5.94
CA ILE A 76 1.13 1.09 -6.37
C ILE A 76 1.82 2.41 -6.13
N THR A 77 1.79 3.28 -7.15
CA THR A 77 2.39 4.61 -7.10
C THR A 77 1.32 5.65 -7.33
N PHE A 78 1.17 6.57 -6.38
CA PHE A 78 0.41 7.80 -6.53
C PHE A 78 1.31 8.92 -7.03
N HIS A 79 0.78 9.69 -7.96
CA HIS A 79 1.37 10.84 -8.59
C HIS A 79 0.51 12.08 -8.30
N PRO A 80 1.06 13.09 -7.62
CA PRO A 80 0.35 14.33 -7.40
C PRO A 80 0.21 15.12 -8.70
N ALA A 81 -0.71 16.09 -8.70
CA ALA A 81 -0.81 17.08 -9.76
C ALA A 81 0.50 17.87 -9.89
N ARG A 82 0.95 18.11 -11.12
CA ARG A 82 2.19 18.84 -11.42
C ARG A 82 1.98 19.73 -12.63
N VAL A 83 2.64 20.88 -12.65
CA VAL A 83 2.69 21.72 -13.85
C VAL A 83 3.89 21.32 -14.70
N VAL A 84 3.63 20.84 -15.91
CA VAL A 84 4.66 20.51 -16.90
C VAL A 84 4.43 21.39 -18.12
N ASN A 85 5.41 22.23 -18.47
CA ASN A 85 5.32 23.17 -19.60
C ASN A 85 4.07 24.07 -19.56
N GLY A 86 3.65 24.51 -18.36
CA GLY A 86 2.48 25.36 -18.18
C GLY A 86 1.14 24.63 -18.25
N ILE A 87 1.14 23.30 -18.38
CA ILE A 87 -0.06 22.46 -18.33
C ILE A 87 -0.07 21.70 -17.01
N GLU A 88 -1.15 21.84 -16.25
CA GLU A 88 -1.36 21.09 -15.01
C GLU A 88 -1.84 19.68 -15.31
N SER A 89 -1.11 18.68 -14.82
CA SER A 89 -1.55 17.28 -14.82
C SER A 89 -2.50 17.03 -13.65
N GLY A 90 -3.49 16.17 -13.85
CA GLY A 90 -4.30 15.65 -12.73
C GLY A 90 -3.48 14.77 -11.78
N GLU A 91 -4.03 14.56 -10.59
CA GLU A 91 -3.57 13.52 -9.66
C GLU A 91 -3.99 12.14 -10.19
N TRP A 92 -3.11 11.15 -10.12
CA TRP A 92 -3.37 9.80 -10.61
C TRP A 92 -2.55 8.76 -9.87
N PHE A 93 -2.90 7.48 -10.01
CA PHE A 93 -2.06 6.39 -9.53
C PHE A 93 -2.04 5.24 -10.52
N HIS A 94 -1.02 4.41 -10.42
CA HIS A 94 -0.93 3.17 -11.18
C HIS A 94 -0.43 2.01 -10.32
N VAL A 95 -0.79 0.80 -10.73
CA VAL A 95 -0.22 -0.43 -10.18
C VAL A 95 0.70 -1.06 -11.20
N ARG A 96 1.94 -1.32 -10.80
CA ARG A 96 2.90 -2.05 -11.62
C ARG A 96 3.07 -3.46 -11.10
N GLY A 97 3.10 -4.38 -12.05
CA GLY A 97 3.44 -5.77 -11.85
C GLY A 97 4.12 -6.32 -13.09
N ASN A 98 5.07 -7.25 -12.92
CA ASN A 98 5.71 -8.02 -13.99
C ASN A 98 6.25 -7.19 -15.19
N LYS A 99 7.57 -6.94 -15.24
CA LYS A 99 8.28 -6.28 -16.37
C LYS A 99 7.90 -4.82 -16.65
N GLY A 100 7.33 -4.12 -15.67
CA GLY A 100 7.30 -2.65 -15.62
C GLY A 100 6.17 -1.95 -16.38
N LYS A 101 5.29 -2.68 -17.07
CA LYS A 101 4.06 -2.09 -17.63
C LYS A 101 3.02 -1.86 -16.51
N PRO A 102 2.32 -0.72 -16.50
CA PRO A 102 1.16 -0.53 -15.63
C PRO A 102 0.14 -1.63 -15.93
N MET A 103 -0.29 -2.33 -14.88
CA MET A 103 -1.41 -3.27 -14.95
C MET A 103 -2.75 -2.53 -14.84
N TYR A 104 -2.72 -1.33 -14.27
CA TYR A 104 -3.89 -0.56 -13.90
C TYR A 104 -3.49 0.89 -13.66
N GLU A 105 -4.29 1.86 -14.10
CA GLU A 105 -4.12 3.29 -13.83
C GLU A 105 -5.47 3.98 -13.56
N ALA A 106 -5.48 5.00 -12.69
CA ALA A 106 -6.66 5.82 -12.46
C ALA A 106 -6.33 7.25 -12.03
N ILE A 107 -7.19 8.19 -12.41
CA ILE A 107 -7.18 9.57 -11.90
C ILE A 107 -7.70 9.56 -10.48
N ALA A 108 -7.04 10.25 -9.55
CA ALA A 108 -7.37 10.23 -8.14
C ALA A 108 -7.27 11.63 -7.52
N PRO A 109 -8.37 12.41 -7.44
CA PRO A 109 -8.41 13.73 -6.82
C PRO A 109 -8.36 13.60 -5.28
N MET A 110 -7.21 13.16 -4.79
CA MET A 110 -6.88 12.85 -3.42
C MET A 110 -7.00 14.07 -2.52
N GLU A 111 -6.55 15.25 -2.96
CA GLU A 111 -6.65 16.48 -2.16
C GLU A 111 -8.12 16.81 -1.86
N LEU A 112 -8.93 16.95 -2.91
CA LEU A 112 -10.37 17.19 -2.78
C LEU A 112 -11.06 16.10 -1.93
N ALA A 113 -10.67 14.85 -2.13
CA ALA A 113 -11.20 13.71 -1.39
C ALA A 113 -10.90 13.78 0.11
N VAL A 114 -9.68 14.17 0.48
CA VAL A 114 -9.25 14.33 1.86
C VAL A 114 -9.97 15.51 2.51
N ASP A 115 -10.09 16.64 1.81
CA ASP A 115 -10.80 17.82 2.31
C ASP A 115 -12.27 17.53 2.62
N GLN A 116 -12.92 16.71 1.78
CA GLN A 116 -14.34 16.36 1.96
C GLN A 116 -14.59 15.32 3.05
N GLN A 117 -13.66 14.37 3.25
CA GLN A 117 -13.93 13.17 4.06
C GLN A 117 -13.03 13.02 5.28
N GLY A 118 -11.97 13.82 5.39
CA GLY A 118 -10.93 13.72 6.41
C GLY A 118 -10.00 12.51 6.25
N ILE A 119 -10.52 11.35 5.82
CA ILE A 119 -9.76 10.12 5.59
C ILE A 119 -10.15 9.53 4.25
N VAL A 120 -9.14 9.19 3.44
CA VAL A 120 -9.31 8.50 2.18
C VAL A 120 -8.54 7.18 2.21
N PRO A 121 -9.24 6.05 2.39
CA PRO A 121 -8.64 4.73 2.25
C PRO A 121 -8.04 4.54 0.87
N TRP A 122 -6.75 4.20 0.80
CA TRP A 122 -6.06 4.06 -0.49
C TRP A 122 -5.63 2.62 -0.78
N VAL A 123 -4.80 2.03 0.08
CA VAL A 123 -4.17 0.72 -0.20
C VAL A 123 -4.32 -0.23 0.97
N ARG A 124 -4.61 -1.50 0.67
CA ARG A 124 -4.62 -2.60 1.63
C ARG A 124 -3.79 -3.74 1.07
N PHE A 125 -2.65 -4.05 1.69
CA PHE A 125 -1.84 -5.21 1.33
C PHE A 125 -1.87 -6.29 2.38
N ILE A 126 -1.98 -7.54 1.97
CA ILE A 126 -1.84 -8.69 2.85
C ILE A 126 -0.54 -9.39 2.50
N SER A 127 0.29 -9.65 3.50
CA SER A 127 1.43 -10.54 3.34
C SER A 127 0.99 -12.01 3.38
N LYS A 128 1.80 -12.90 2.82
CA LYS A 128 1.72 -14.31 3.20
C LYS A 128 2.09 -14.49 4.69
N PRO A 129 1.88 -15.68 5.30
CA PRO A 129 2.27 -15.90 6.68
C PRO A 129 3.71 -15.50 6.96
N VAL A 130 3.98 -14.96 8.15
CA VAL A 130 5.31 -14.44 8.51
C VAL A 130 6.39 -15.53 8.40
N SER A 131 6.05 -16.78 8.71
CA SER A 131 6.91 -17.95 8.53
C SER A 131 7.38 -18.16 7.09
N GLY A 132 6.56 -17.76 6.11
CA GLY A 132 6.92 -17.84 4.69
C GLY A 132 7.75 -16.66 4.22
N LEU A 133 7.77 -15.53 4.93
CA LEU A 133 8.40 -14.29 4.46
C LEU A 133 9.92 -14.43 4.37
N THR A 134 10.49 -13.75 3.38
CA THR A 134 11.93 -13.72 3.18
C THR A 134 12.59 -12.98 4.34
N GLU A 135 13.65 -13.59 4.88
CA GLU A 135 14.47 -12.95 5.90
C GLU A 135 15.09 -11.66 5.37
N ALA A 136 15.10 -10.63 6.21
CA ALA A 136 15.68 -9.34 5.89
C ALA A 136 17.22 -9.45 5.85
N LYS A 137 17.77 -9.93 4.73
CA LYS A 137 19.22 -9.88 4.49
C LYS A 137 19.64 -8.43 4.33
N GLY A 138 20.32 -7.86 5.33
CA GLY A 138 20.98 -6.54 5.31
C GLY A 138 20.17 -5.44 4.61
N LEU A 139 19.59 -4.52 5.36
CA LEU A 139 18.87 -3.38 4.78
C LEU A 139 19.65 -2.76 3.62
N ARG A 140 18.95 -2.34 2.55
CA ARG A 140 19.41 -1.18 1.79
C ARG A 140 19.33 0.01 2.76
N SER A 141 20.23 0.06 3.72
CA SER A 141 20.36 1.13 4.70
C SER A 141 21.02 2.31 3.97
N GLY A 142 20.27 2.90 3.05
CA GLY A 142 20.55 4.24 2.62
C GLY A 142 20.23 5.19 3.77
N PRO A 143 20.90 6.35 3.87
CA PRO A 143 20.78 7.28 4.99
C PRO A 143 19.36 7.80 5.25
N MET A 144 18.41 7.63 4.32
CA MET A 144 17.02 8.06 4.45
C MET A 144 16.00 6.89 4.62
N THR A 145 16.47 5.70 4.97
CA THR A 145 15.59 4.54 5.21
C THR A 145 15.29 4.38 6.69
N ARG A 146 14.03 4.59 7.07
CA ARG A 146 13.50 4.23 8.39
C ARG A 146 12.99 2.80 8.36
N VAL A 147 13.25 2.04 9.42
CA VAL A 147 12.84 0.63 9.51
C VAL A 147 11.95 0.47 10.73
N ILE A 148 10.77 -0.10 10.52
CA ILE A 148 9.86 -0.46 11.59
C ILE A 148 9.71 -1.98 11.63
N CYS A 149 9.84 -2.56 12.82
CA CYS A 149 9.66 -3.99 13.05
C CYS A 149 8.51 -4.17 14.03
N VAL A 150 7.48 -4.91 13.64
CA VAL A 150 6.39 -5.30 14.54
C VAL A 150 6.63 -6.70 15.09
N PRO A 151 6.53 -6.92 16.42
CA PRO A 151 6.71 -8.24 17.01
C PRO A 151 5.54 -9.16 16.67
N PHE A 152 5.85 -10.44 16.46
CA PHE A 152 4.88 -11.49 16.17
C PHE A 152 5.18 -12.73 17.02
N ASP A 153 4.19 -13.17 17.79
CA ASP A 153 4.28 -14.39 18.59
C ASP A 153 3.91 -15.64 17.78
N ASP A 154 3.09 -15.46 16.74
CA ASP A 154 2.61 -16.53 15.87
C ASP A 154 3.04 -16.30 14.42
N ALA A 155 4.01 -17.10 13.97
CA ALA A 155 4.55 -17.04 12.62
C ALA A 155 3.56 -17.50 11.53
N THR A 156 2.46 -18.16 11.90
CA THR A 156 1.43 -18.63 10.96
C THR A 156 0.49 -17.51 10.50
N ARG A 157 0.50 -16.36 11.18
CA ARG A 157 -0.32 -15.21 10.84
C ARG A 157 0.24 -14.38 9.70
N SER A 158 -0.65 -13.67 9.02
CA SER A 158 -0.32 -12.70 7.97
C SER A 158 -0.36 -11.27 8.52
N ILE A 159 0.23 -10.34 7.76
CA ILE A 159 0.27 -8.93 8.09
C ILE A 159 -0.58 -8.16 7.11
N GLY A 160 -1.57 -7.43 7.61
CA GLY A 160 -2.27 -6.40 6.87
C GLY A 160 -1.51 -5.08 6.95
N VAL A 161 -1.22 -4.48 5.81
CA VAL A 161 -0.65 -3.13 5.68
C VAL A 161 -1.70 -2.22 5.06
N SER A 162 -2.14 -1.22 5.81
CA SER A 162 -3.08 -0.20 5.37
C SER A 162 -2.34 1.11 5.16
N VAL A 163 -2.56 1.76 4.01
CA VAL A 163 -2.10 3.13 3.76
C VAL A 163 -3.29 3.98 3.35
N ASP A 164 -3.52 5.05 4.11
CA ASP A 164 -4.59 6.02 3.89
C ASP A 164 -4.01 7.42 3.69
N PHE A 165 -4.61 8.21 2.83
CA PHE A 165 -4.42 9.66 2.87
C PHE A 165 -5.33 10.25 3.93
N VAL A 166 -4.80 11.16 4.75
CA VAL A 166 -5.54 11.74 5.87
C VAL A 166 -5.36 13.24 5.95
N GLY A 167 -6.38 13.92 6.44
CA GLY A 167 -6.35 15.35 6.71
C GLY A 167 -5.54 15.66 7.97
N PRO A 168 -5.17 16.93 8.19
CA PRO A 168 -4.30 17.34 9.30
C PRO A 168 -4.90 17.04 10.68
N GLY A 169 -6.24 17.06 10.81
CA GLY A 169 -6.95 16.79 12.06
C GLY A 169 -7.04 15.32 12.45
N VAL A 170 -6.62 14.38 11.59
CA VAL A 170 -6.67 12.95 11.89
C VAL A 170 -5.43 12.56 12.68
N THR A 171 -5.64 12.22 13.95
CA THR A 171 -4.57 11.76 14.85
C THR A 171 -4.80 10.35 15.38
N ASP A 172 -6.02 9.83 15.24
CA ASP A 172 -6.40 8.55 15.82
C ASP A 172 -5.70 7.38 15.13
N PRO A 173 -5.23 6.39 15.92
CA PRO A 173 -4.67 5.18 15.36
C PRO A 173 -5.72 4.43 14.54
N PHE A 174 -5.28 3.62 13.58
CA PHE A 174 -6.19 2.75 12.84
C PHE A 174 -6.76 1.70 13.80
N PRO A 175 -8.09 1.53 13.90
CA PRO A 175 -8.71 0.59 14.84
C PRO A 175 -8.18 -0.84 14.66
N GLY A 176 -7.74 -1.47 15.75
CA GLY A 176 -7.21 -2.84 15.72
C GLY A 176 -5.82 -3.00 15.12
N ALA A 177 -5.12 -1.89 14.81
CA ALA A 177 -3.75 -1.94 14.34
C ALA A 177 -2.77 -2.24 15.49
N MET A 178 -1.79 -3.10 15.23
CA MET A 178 -0.63 -3.32 16.08
C MET A 178 0.30 -2.10 16.10
N LEU A 179 0.32 -1.35 15.00
CA LEU A 179 1.12 -0.14 14.85
C LEU A 179 0.40 0.82 13.90
N THR A 180 0.41 2.11 14.23
CA THR A 180 0.06 3.19 13.32
C THR A 180 1.19 4.20 13.27
N GLU A 181 1.57 4.60 12.06
CA GLU A 181 2.58 5.60 11.76
C GLU A 181 1.96 6.68 10.88
N PHE A 182 2.35 7.93 11.11
CA PHE A 182 1.99 9.04 10.24
C PHE A 182 3.22 9.53 9.50
N LEU A 183 3.11 9.70 8.19
CA LEU A 183 4.17 10.21 7.34
C LEU A 183 3.68 11.50 6.67
N ASP A 184 4.29 12.62 7.03
CA ASP A 184 4.06 13.88 6.34
C ASP A 184 4.93 13.95 5.09
N HIS A 185 4.31 14.25 3.95
CA HIS A 185 4.97 14.28 2.65
C HIS A 185 4.39 15.34 1.72
N THR A 186 5.15 16.41 1.49
CA THR A 186 4.70 17.57 0.71
C THR A 186 3.42 18.16 1.30
N LYS A 187 2.30 18.14 0.57
CA LYS A 187 0.97 18.57 1.02
C LYS A 187 0.09 17.43 1.56
N TYR A 188 0.55 16.19 1.48
CA TYR A 188 -0.20 15.03 1.94
C TYR A 188 0.31 14.51 3.27
N ARG A 189 -0.60 13.91 4.03
CA ARG A 189 -0.26 13.10 5.19
C ARG A 189 -0.77 11.68 4.97
N LEU A 190 0.10 10.71 5.20
CA LEU A 190 -0.24 9.29 5.08
C LEU A 190 -0.37 8.70 6.48
N ARG A 191 -1.43 7.92 6.69
CA ARG A 191 -1.54 7.01 7.85
C ARG A 191 -1.20 5.60 7.38
N VAL A 192 -0.09 5.05 7.88
CA VAL A 192 0.34 3.68 7.64
C VAL A 192 0.01 2.85 8.87
N ALA A 193 -0.79 1.81 8.72
CA ALA A 193 -1.18 0.94 9.82
C ALA A 193 -0.91 -0.53 9.53
N LEU A 194 -0.52 -1.27 10.57
CA LEU A 194 -0.22 -2.69 10.50
C LEU A 194 -1.20 -3.47 11.36
N SER A 195 -1.78 -4.54 10.84
CA SER A 195 -2.75 -5.38 11.54
C SER A 195 -2.33 -6.85 11.47
N GLN A 196 -2.64 -7.61 12.52
CA GLN A 196 -2.47 -9.05 12.50
C GLN A 196 -3.71 -9.70 11.88
N LEU A 197 -3.51 -10.55 10.88
CA LEU A 197 -4.60 -11.26 10.18
C LEU A 197 -4.38 -12.78 10.28
N PRO A 198 -5.45 -13.59 10.15
CA PRO A 198 -5.30 -15.02 9.92
C PRO A 198 -4.35 -15.28 8.74
N GLY A 199 -3.60 -16.39 8.82
CA GLY A 199 -2.66 -16.78 7.76
C GLY A 199 -3.36 -16.96 6.42
N GLN A 200 -2.92 -16.23 5.41
CA GLN A 200 -3.54 -16.23 4.08
C GLN A 200 -2.53 -15.86 2.99
N VAL A 201 -2.86 -16.12 1.73
CA VAL A 201 -1.98 -15.78 0.59
C VAL A 201 -1.74 -14.28 0.51
N ALA A 202 -0.57 -13.89 0.01
CA ALA A 202 -0.26 -12.48 -0.19
C ALA A 202 -1.19 -11.89 -1.26
N THR A 203 -1.91 -10.82 -0.93
CA THR A 203 -2.86 -10.17 -1.83
C THR A 203 -2.68 -8.65 -1.82
N LEU A 204 -2.98 -8.04 -2.97
CA LEU A 204 -3.23 -6.61 -3.06
C LEU A 204 -4.74 -6.41 -3.06
N GLY A 205 -5.25 -5.82 -1.99
CA GLY A 205 -6.60 -5.28 -1.91
C GLY A 205 -6.62 -3.84 -2.41
N TRP A 206 -7.31 -3.62 -3.53
CA TRP A 206 -7.80 -2.29 -3.91
C TRP A 206 -9.32 -2.30 -3.95
N ILE A 207 -9.88 -1.11 -4.08
CA ILE A 207 -11.30 -0.89 -4.25
C ILE A 207 -11.74 -1.45 -5.60
N ARG A 208 -12.58 -2.48 -5.59
CA ARG A 208 -13.34 -2.90 -6.77
C ARG A 208 -14.58 -2.01 -6.88
N GLN A 209 -14.71 -1.29 -7.99
CA GLN A 209 -16.01 -0.74 -8.41
C GLN A 209 -16.77 -1.84 -9.13
N ASN A 210 -18.05 -2.01 -8.80
CA ASN A 210 -18.98 -2.78 -9.63
C ASN A 210 -19.61 -1.85 -10.66
#